data_AF-A0A937MF19-F1
#
_entry.id   AF-A0A937MF19-F1
#
_cell.length_a   1.000
_cell.length_b   1.000
_cell.length_c   1.000
_cell.angle_alpha   90.00
_cell.angle_beta   90.00
_cell.angle_gamma   90.00
#
_symmetry.space_group_name_H-M   'P 1'
#
loop_
_entity.id
_entity.type
_entity.pdbx_description
1 polymer ?
#
loop_
_entity_poly.entity_id
_entity_poly.type
_entity_poly.pdbx_seq_one_letter_code
_entity_poly.pdbx_strand_id
1 'polypeptide(L)'
;IGTHAYTFREKGARMVVDINTDIKVKVAFLTVYRFEHKAIEEWHRGKMVSTFSTTNDDGKNHKLKVSFGGNNLKINGDGKLSVAAYGAMPASLWHPDTVKNTALINTLDGKMMAITVDDLGQDQVMVKGRKIAARHYRLSGDLERELWFDPAGTLVQVQFKGDDGSDISYELR
;
A
#
# COMPACT_ATOMS: atom_id res chain seq x y z
N ILE A 1 -8.10 -15.98 -5.24
CA ILE A 1 -6.70 -15.82 -4.78
C ILE A 1 -6.64 -14.92 -3.53
N GLY A 2 -7.51 -13.92 -3.37
CA GLY A 2 -7.65 -13.21 -2.10
C GLY A 2 -8.60 -12.02 -2.16
N THR A 3 -8.57 -11.18 -1.13
CA THR A 3 -9.21 -9.86 -1.06
C THR A 3 -8.21 -8.82 -0.57
N HIS A 4 -8.31 -7.61 -1.11
CA HIS A 4 -7.64 -6.41 -0.60
C HIS A 4 -8.67 -5.29 -0.53
N ALA A 5 -8.78 -4.61 0.60
CA ALA A 5 -9.83 -3.62 0.84
C ALA A 5 -9.35 -2.44 1.68
N TYR A 6 -9.83 -1.26 1.31
CA TYR A 6 -9.68 -0.01 2.05
C TYR A 6 -11.04 0.44 2.57
N THR A 7 -11.12 0.90 3.81
CA THR A 7 -12.32 1.55 4.37
C THR A 7 -11.96 2.92 4.90
N PHE A 8 -12.57 3.96 4.35
CA PHE A 8 -12.27 5.36 4.68
C PHE A 8 -13.32 5.92 5.64
N ARG A 9 -12.87 6.65 6.66
CA ARG A 9 -13.72 7.41 7.58
C ARG A 9 -13.16 8.82 7.75
N GLU A 10 -13.88 9.80 7.25
CA GLU A 10 -13.45 11.21 7.27
C GLU A 10 -14.28 12.03 8.26
N LYS A 11 -13.60 12.96 8.95
CA LYS A 11 -14.24 13.98 9.80
C LYS A 11 -13.40 15.26 9.78
N GLY A 12 -13.83 16.22 8.95
CA GLY A 12 -13.11 17.49 8.78
C GLY A 12 -11.70 17.24 8.24
N ALA A 13 -10.68 17.68 8.97
CA ALA A 13 -9.28 17.50 8.57
C ALA A 13 -8.69 16.12 8.90
N ARG A 14 -9.45 15.23 9.54
CA ARG A 14 -9.01 13.90 9.95
C ARG A 14 -9.59 12.82 9.04
N MET A 15 -8.79 11.82 8.76
CA MET A 15 -9.21 10.61 8.07
C MET A 15 -8.60 9.39 8.74
N VAL A 16 -9.39 8.33 8.86
CA VAL A 16 -8.94 7.01 9.31
C VAL A 16 -9.16 6.04 8.17
N VAL A 17 -8.14 5.24 7.86
CA VAL A 17 -8.19 4.23 6.80
C VAL A 17 -7.91 2.87 7.41
N ASP A 18 -8.88 1.95 7.33
CA ASP A 18 -8.60 0.54 7.60
C ASP A 18 -8.18 -0.15 6.30
N ILE A 19 -7.12 -0.94 6.38
CA ILE A 19 -6.59 -1.74 5.27
C ILE A 19 -6.66 -3.21 5.70
N ASN A 20 -7.21 -4.05 4.84
CA ASN A 20 -7.27 -5.49 5.06
C ASN A 20 -6.92 -6.26 3.78
N THR A 21 -5.91 -7.12 3.88
CA THR A 21 -5.50 -8.06 2.83
C THR A 21 -5.61 -9.48 3.37
N ASP A 22 -6.27 -10.36 2.64
CA ASP A 22 -6.28 -11.81 2.88
C ASP A 22 -6.06 -12.52 1.55
N ILE A 23 -4.86 -13.02 1.33
CA ILE A 23 -4.46 -13.77 0.14
C ILE A 23 -4.09 -15.19 0.57
N LYS A 24 -4.65 -16.16 -0.17
CA LYS A 24 -4.41 -17.59 0.01
C LYS A 24 -4.30 -18.23 -1.37
N VAL A 25 -3.10 -18.66 -1.74
CA VAL A 25 -2.82 -19.39 -2.98
C VAL A 25 -2.81 -20.88 -2.69
N LYS A 26 -3.55 -21.66 -3.49
CA LYS A 26 -3.65 -23.12 -3.33
C LYS A 26 -3.22 -23.83 -4.61
N VAL A 27 -2.50 -24.94 -4.44
CA VAL A 27 -2.22 -25.92 -5.49
C VAL A 27 -2.82 -27.25 -5.04
N ALA A 28 -3.80 -27.74 -5.81
CA ALA A 28 -4.66 -28.85 -5.39
C ALA A 28 -5.26 -28.63 -3.98
N PHE A 29 -4.89 -29.45 -3.01
CA PHE A 29 -5.36 -29.37 -1.62
C PHE A 29 -4.39 -28.66 -0.66
N LEU A 30 -3.19 -28.26 -1.13
CA LEU A 30 -2.16 -27.61 -0.32
C LEU A 30 -2.22 -26.09 -0.48
N THR A 31 -2.10 -25.34 0.63
CA THR A 31 -1.88 -23.88 0.58
C THR A 31 -0.39 -23.63 0.45
N VAL A 32 0.03 -23.00 -0.64
CA VAL A 32 1.44 -22.78 -0.98
C VAL A 32 1.92 -21.36 -0.67
N TYR A 33 0.99 -20.43 -0.45
CA TYR A 33 1.29 -19.07 0.00
C TYR A 33 0.10 -18.48 0.76
N ARG A 34 0.38 -17.79 1.87
CA ARG A 34 -0.61 -17.05 2.66
C ARG A 34 -0.07 -15.67 3.01
N PHE A 35 -0.85 -14.63 2.72
CA PHE A 35 -0.56 -13.26 3.14
C PHE A 35 -1.77 -12.65 3.81
N GLU A 36 -1.66 -12.32 5.08
CA GLU A 36 -2.70 -11.65 5.85
C GLU A 36 -2.16 -10.36 6.42
N HIS A 37 -2.76 -9.23 6.07
CA HIS A 37 -2.32 -7.92 6.51
C HIS A 37 -3.51 -7.12 7.00
N LYS A 38 -3.38 -6.53 8.19
CA LYS A 38 -4.35 -5.58 8.73
C LYS A 38 -3.60 -4.34 9.15
N ALA A 39 -4.06 -3.18 8.70
CA ALA A 39 -3.52 -1.90 9.15
C ALA A 39 -4.63 -0.88 9.42
N ILE A 40 -4.35 0.03 10.33
CA ILE A 40 -5.15 1.24 10.56
C ILE A 40 -4.20 2.43 10.41
N GLU A 41 -4.52 3.33 9.51
CA GLU A 41 -3.79 4.58 9.31
C GLU A 41 -4.64 5.76 9.78
N GLU A 42 -4.03 6.70 10.49
CA GLU A 42 -4.64 7.98 10.81
C GLU A 42 -3.92 9.10 10.10
N TRP A 43 -4.71 9.97 9.48
CA TRP A 43 -4.28 11.06 8.64
C TRP A 43 -4.84 12.38 9.15
N HIS A 44 -4.04 13.43 9.07
CA HIS A 44 -4.46 14.79 9.38
C HIS A 44 -3.95 15.74 8.30
N ARG A 45 -4.86 16.46 7.63
CA ARG A 45 -4.56 17.39 6.53
C ARG A 45 -3.66 16.75 5.45
N GLY A 46 -4.01 15.54 5.00
CA GLY A 46 -3.27 14.82 3.95
C GLY A 46 -1.92 14.23 4.38
N LYS A 47 -1.56 14.27 5.67
CA LYS A 47 -0.33 13.66 6.19
C LYS A 47 -0.64 12.54 7.16
N MET A 48 0.00 11.39 6.99
CA MET A 48 -0.08 10.29 7.95
C MET A 48 0.54 10.75 9.28
N VAL A 49 -0.22 10.60 10.37
CA VAL A 49 0.23 10.89 11.74
C VAL A 49 0.42 9.61 12.55
N SER A 50 -0.24 8.51 12.18
CA SER A 50 -0.01 7.20 12.79
C SER A 50 -0.35 6.08 11.80
N THR A 51 0.30 4.94 11.97
CA THR A 51 -0.17 3.66 11.43
C THR A 51 0.16 2.53 12.40
N PHE A 52 -0.72 1.56 12.50
CA PHE A 52 -0.46 0.30 13.18
C PHE A 52 -0.80 -0.85 12.23
N SER A 53 0.09 -1.81 12.07
CA SER A 53 -0.17 -2.99 11.26
C SER A 53 0.27 -4.29 11.92
N THR A 54 -0.42 -5.37 11.55
CA THR A 54 -0.02 -6.74 11.81
C THR A 54 -0.06 -7.50 10.49
N THR A 55 1.03 -8.20 10.17
CA THR A 55 1.13 -9.01 8.94
C THR A 55 1.56 -10.42 9.28
N ASN A 56 0.99 -11.40 8.59
CA ASN A 56 1.48 -12.76 8.49
C ASN A 56 1.80 -13.02 7.02
N ASP A 57 3.09 -13.06 6.69
CA ASP A 57 3.63 -13.34 5.37
C ASP A 57 4.23 -14.75 5.38
N ASP A 58 3.43 -15.71 4.94
CA ASP A 58 3.75 -17.13 4.88
C ASP A 58 4.33 -17.71 6.19
N GLY A 59 3.72 -17.34 7.32
CA GLY A 59 4.13 -17.76 8.66
C GLY A 59 5.11 -16.78 9.34
N LYS A 60 5.70 -15.85 8.58
CA LYS A 60 6.54 -14.78 9.13
C LYS A 60 5.67 -13.63 9.61
N ASN A 61 5.65 -13.41 10.92
CA ASN A 61 4.85 -12.35 11.52
C ASN A 61 5.62 -11.03 11.57
N HIS A 62 4.93 -9.95 11.20
CA HIS A 62 5.41 -8.58 11.31
C HIS A 62 4.45 -7.72 12.13
N LYS A 63 4.99 -6.76 12.87
CA LYS A 63 4.23 -5.71 13.54
C LYS A 63 4.88 -4.35 13.33
N LEU A 64 4.08 -3.39 12.90
CA LEU A 64 4.50 -2.00 12.73
C LEU A 64 3.68 -1.09 13.63
N LYS A 65 4.37 -0.15 14.28
CA LYS A 65 3.76 1.02 14.90
C LYS A 65 4.51 2.27 14.47
N VAL A 66 3.80 3.19 13.84
CA VAL A 66 4.29 4.53 13.50
C VAL A 66 3.44 5.56 14.24
N SER A 67 4.08 6.58 14.80
CA SER A 67 3.39 7.65 15.51
C SER A 67 4.12 8.98 15.38
N PHE A 68 3.35 10.06 15.30
CA PHE A 68 3.91 11.41 15.28
C PHE A 68 4.55 11.77 16.63
N GLY A 69 5.85 12.06 16.59
CA GLY A 69 6.66 12.41 17.75
C GLY A 69 6.85 13.92 17.98
N GLY A 70 6.06 14.78 17.32
CA GLY A 70 6.13 16.24 17.41
C GLY A 70 6.82 16.90 16.21
N ASN A 71 7.96 16.37 15.75
CA ASN A 71 8.68 16.88 14.57
C ASN A 71 8.89 15.81 13.49
N ASN A 72 8.89 14.53 13.87
CA ASN A 72 9.15 13.38 13.03
C ASN A 72 8.14 12.26 13.30
N LEU A 73 8.18 11.23 12.47
CA LEU A 73 7.50 9.97 12.75
C LEU A 73 8.45 9.06 13.51
N LYS A 74 8.02 8.55 14.66
CA LYS A 74 8.68 7.47 15.39
C LYS A 74 8.16 6.14 14.87
N ILE A 75 9.07 5.27 14.44
CA ILE A 75 8.76 3.98 13.85
C ILE A 75 9.28 2.88 14.78
N ASN A 76 8.44 1.88 15.05
CA ASN A 76 8.81 0.63 15.67
C ASN A 76 8.29 -0.51 14.79
N GLY A 77 9.18 -1.10 14.00
CA GLY A 77 8.91 -2.27 13.18
C GLY A 77 9.64 -3.48 13.75
N ASP A 78 8.89 -4.50 14.17
CA ASP A 78 9.45 -5.72 14.76
C ASP A 78 10.44 -5.48 15.92
N GLY A 79 10.17 -4.45 16.74
CA GLY A 79 11.02 -4.05 17.86
C GLY A 79 12.20 -3.15 17.47
N LYS A 80 12.45 -2.92 16.17
CA LYS A 80 13.50 -2.02 15.69
C LYS A 80 12.99 -0.59 15.62
N LEU A 81 13.66 0.29 16.33
CA LEU A 81 13.31 1.71 16.39
C LEU A 81 14.02 2.50 15.29
N SER A 82 13.28 3.36 14.60
CA SER A 82 13.81 4.31 13.64
C SER A 82 12.95 5.57 13.59
N VAL A 83 13.35 6.55 12.77
CA VAL A 83 12.61 7.78 12.55
C VAL A 83 12.49 8.08 11.06
N ALA A 84 11.39 8.71 10.67
CA ALA A 84 11.18 9.25 9.32
C ALA A 84 10.68 10.70 9.41
N ALA A 85 10.84 11.45 8.31
CA ALA A 85 10.32 12.79 8.21
C ALA A 85 8.79 12.83 8.44
N TYR A 86 8.29 13.91 9.02
CA TYR A 86 6.85 14.11 9.13
C TYR A 86 6.20 14.16 7.74
N GLY A 87 5.17 13.34 7.53
CA GLY A 87 4.51 13.20 6.24
C GLY A 87 5.16 12.19 5.30
N ALA A 88 6.16 11.41 5.75
CA ALA A 88 6.64 10.27 4.98
C ALA A 88 5.48 9.30 4.67
N MET A 89 5.38 8.94 3.40
CA MET A 89 4.23 8.24 2.82
C MET A 89 4.33 6.73 3.08
N PRO A 90 3.29 6.08 3.66
CA PRO A 90 3.25 4.62 3.74
C PRO A 90 3.05 3.99 2.36
N ALA A 91 3.63 2.81 2.15
CA ALA A 91 3.44 1.98 0.96
C ALA A 91 2.09 1.24 0.96
N SER A 92 1.02 1.90 1.42
CA SER A 92 -0.36 1.40 1.35
C SER A 92 -1.01 1.67 -0.01
N LEU A 93 -0.35 2.46 -0.85
CA LEU A 93 -0.59 2.72 -2.29
C LEU A 93 -1.90 3.42 -2.66
N TRP A 94 -2.91 3.42 -1.79
CA TRP A 94 -4.22 4.00 -2.09
C TRP A 94 -4.17 5.53 -2.29
N HIS A 95 -3.20 6.22 -1.68
CA HIS A 95 -3.13 7.68 -1.70
C HIS A 95 -2.46 8.16 -2.99
N PRO A 96 -3.06 9.08 -3.77
CA PRO A 96 -2.48 9.53 -5.05
C PRO A 96 -1.13 10.23 -4.89
N ASP A 97 -0.83 10.82 -3.72
CA ASP A 97 0.51 11.35 -3.45
C ASP A 97 1.61 10.27 -3.35
N THR A 98 1.29 8.97 -3.30
CA THR A 98 2.31 7.89 -3.37
C THR A 98 3.26 8.10 -4.55
N VAL A 99 2.74 8.47 -5.72
CA VAL A 99 3.53 8.67 -6.95
C VAL A 99 4.32 9.99 -6.98
N LYS A 100 4.21 10.81 -5.93
CA LYS A 100 4.96 12.08 -5.79
C LYS A 100 6.19 11.96 -4.89
N ASN A 101 6.46 10.76 -4.38
CA ASN A 101 7.52 10.49 -3.42
C ASN A 101 8.65 9.66 -4.05
N THR A 102 9.87 9.84 -3.53
CA THR A 102 11.06 9.04 -3.90
C THR A 102 11.40 7.97 -2.86
N ALA A 103 10.65 7.93 -1.75
CA ALA A 103 10.77 6.90 -0.74
C ALA A 103 9.44 6.68 -0.03
N LEU A 104 9.16 5.43 0.34
CA LEU A 104 7.95 5.02 1.06
C LEU A 104 8.31 4.26 2.34
N ILE A 105 7.44 4.33 3.35
CA ILE A 105 7.54 3.47 4.53
C ILE A 105 6.94 2.11 4.19
N ASN A 106 7.73 1.05 4.30
CA ASN A 106 7.22 -0.33 4.22
C ASN A 106 6.20 -0.57 5.34
N THR A 107 5.00 -0.99 4.98
CA THR A 107 3.86 -1.14 5.90
C THR A 107 3.94 -2.42 6.75
N LEU A 108 4.92 -3.29 6.50
CA LEU A 108 5.17 -4.49 7.29
C LEU A 108 6.17 -4.21 8.41
N ASP A 109 7.33 -3.65 8.06
CA ASP A 109 8.49 -3.54 8.98
C ASP A 109 8.99 -2.11 9.20
N GLY A 110 8.36 -1.11 8.57
CA GLY A 110 8.67 0.30 8.78
C GLY A 110 9.97 0.78 8.12
N LYS A 111 10.65 -0.05 7.33
CA LYS A 111 11.85 0.39 6.59
C LYS A 111 11.48 1.43 5.55
N MET A 112 12.39 2.39 5.32
CA MET A 112 12.30 3.27 4.16
C MET A 112 12.71 2.49 2.92
N MET A 113 11.85 2.49 1.91
CA MET A 113 12.06 1.90 0.60
C MET A 113 12.31 3.02 -0.39
N ALA A 114 13.47 3.03 -1.05
CA ALA A 114 13.75 3.95 -2.14
C ALA A 114 12.98 3.52 -3.39
N ILE A 115 12.28 4.47 -4.02
CA ILE A 115 11.51 4.23 -5.23
C ILE A 115 11.82 5.27 -6.31
N THR A 116 11.70 4.85 -7.56
CA THR A 116 11.61 5.73 -8.73
C THR A 116 10.21 5.61 -9.30
N VAL A 117 9.64 6.71 -9.77
CA VAL A 117 8.30 6.77 -10.33
C VAL A 117 8.38 7.27 -11.78
N ASP A 118 7.88 6.46 -12.70
CA ASP A 118 7.66 6.84 -14.09
C ASP A 118 6.16 7.08 -14.33
N ASP A 119 5.81 8.25 -14.85
CA ASP A 119 4.45 8.57 -15.30
C ASP A 119 4.29 8.13 -16.76
N LEU A 120 3.54 7.05 -16.97
CA LEU A 120 3.36 6.41 -18.27
C LEU A 120 2.17 7.01 -19.05
N GLY A 121 1.55 8.07 -18.52
CA GLY A 121 0.47 8.78 -19.19
C GLY A 121 -0.91 8.16 -18.97
N GLN A 122 -1.85 8.52 -19.84
CA GLN A 122 -3.22 8.00 -19.77
C GLN A 122 -3.34 6.60 -20.34
N ASP A 123 -4.19 5.80 -19.72
CA ASP A 123 -4.50 4.43 -20.09
C ASP A 123 -6.01 4.15 -19.88
N GLN A 124 -6.49 3.05 -20.46
CA GLN A 124 -7.87 2.56 -20.32
C GLN A 124 -7.86 1.18 -19.65
N VAL A 125 -8.28 1.12 -18.39
CA VAL A 125 -8.34 -0.12 -17.61
C VAL A 125 -9.77 -0.64 -17.50
N MET A 126 -9.93 -1.96 -17.47
CA MET A 126 -11.22 -2.60 -17.21
C MET A 126 -11.41 -2.72 -15.70
N VAL A 127 -12.46 -2.13 -15.16
CA VAL A 127 -12.79 -2.19 -13.72
C VAL A 127 -14.28 -2.53 -13.62
N LYS A 128 -14.61 -3.66 -12.99
CA LYS A 128 -15.99 -4.18 -12.88
C LYS A 128 -16.72 -4.26 -14.24
N GLY A 129 -16.01 -4.65 -15.29
CA GLY A 129 -16.57 -4.78 -16.65
C GLY A 129 -16.79 -3.45 -17.38
N ARG A 130 -16.29 -2.32 -16.85
CA ARG A 130 -16.35 -1.00 -17.49
C ARG A 130 -14.94 -0.49 -17.79
N LYS A 131 -14.77 0.16 -18.94
CA LYS A 131 -13.53 0.89 -19.25
C LYS A 131 -13.51 2.19 -18.46
N ILE A 132 -12.45 2.40 -17.69
CA ILE A 132 -12.18 3.61 -16.94
C ILE A 132 -10.89 4.22 -17.47
N ALA A 133 -10.92 5.52 -17.77
CA ALA A 133 -9.70 6.27 -18.05
C ALA A 133 -8.92 6.41 -16.73
N ALA A 134 -7.65 6.04 -16.73
CA ALA A 134 -6.77 6.17 -15.58
C ALA A 134 -5.40 6.68 -16.00
N ARG A 135 -4.64 7.24 -15.06
CA ARG A 135 -3.24 7.58 -15.25
C ARG A 135 -2.36 6.48 -14.69
N HIS A 136 -1.46 5.98 -15.53
CA HIS A 136 -0.63 4.84 -15.24
C HIS A 136 0.75 5.29 -14.74
N TYR A 137 1.19 4.72 -13.61
CA TYR A 137 2.49 4.93 -13.02
C TYR A 137 3.22 3.61 -12.80
N ARG A 138 4.53 3.59 -13.06
CA ARG A 138 5.42 2.50 -12.67
C ARG A 138 6.30 2.93 -11.51
N LEU A 139 6.31 2.14 -10.46
CA LEU A 139 7.25 2.19 -9.35
C LEU A 139 8.35 1.14 -9.58
N SER A 140 9.60 1.53 -9.37
CA SER A 140 10.77 0.65 -9.39
C SER A 140 11.71 0.95 -8.22
N GLY A 141 12.66 0.04 -7.92
CA GLY A 141 13.58 0.15 -6.79
C GLY A 141 13.26 -0.90 -5.72
N ASP A 142 13.18 -0.48 -4.46
CA ASP A 142 12.87 -1.39 -3.33
C ASP A 142 11.40 -1.89 -3.35
N LEU A 143 10.54 -1.26 -4.16
CA LEU A 143 9.16 -1.66 -4.39
C LEU A 143 8.80 -1.53 -5.87
N GLU A 144 8.54 -2.65 -6.52
CA GLU A 144 8.10 -2.70 -7.92
C GLU A 144 6.59 -2.86 -8.01
N ARG A 145 5.89 -1.85 -8.53
CA ARG A 145 4.43 -1.86 -8.70
C ARG A 145 4.06 -1.05 -9.94
N GLU A 146 2.99 -1.44 -10.62
CA GLU A 146 2.28 -0.55 -11.54
C GLU A 146 0.95 -0.15 -10.91
N LEU A 147 0.62 1.14 -10.99
CA LEU A 147 -0.52 1.77 -10.32
C LEU A 147 -1.33 2.57 -11.34
N TRP A 148 -2.66 2.42 -11.28
CA TRP A 148 -3.58 3.21 -12.08
C TRP A 148 -4.50 4.01 -11.17
N PHE A 149 -4.47 5.34 -11.33
CA PHE A 149 -5.36 6.25 -10.63
C PHE A 149 -6.38 6.85 -11.59
N ASP A 150 -7.67 6.82 -11.23
CA ASP A 150 -8.71 7.50 -12.00
C ASP A 150 -8.58 9.05 -11.87
N PRO A 151 -9.37 9.85 -12.64
CA PRO A 151 -9.30 11.31 -12.57
C PRO A 151 -9.67 11.89 -11.19
N ALA A 152 -10.35 11.13 -10.33
CA ALA A 152 -10.66 11.53 -8.96
C ALA A 152 -9.52 11.19 -7.97
N GLY A 153 -8.45 10.54 -8.43
CA GLY A 153 -7.33 10.12 -7.60
C GLY A 153 -7.57 8.79 -6.87
N THR A 154 -8.59 8.02 -7.28
CA THR A 154 -8.87 6.69 -6.73
C THR A 154 -7.94 5.67 -7.37
N LEU A 155 -7.26 4.86 -6.55
CA LEU A 155 -6.51 3.70 -7.03
C LEU A 155 -7.49 2.64 -7.57
N VAL A 156 -7.46 2.40 -8.87
CA VAL A 156 -8.41 1.49 -9.54
C VAL A 156 -7.79 0.14 -9.94
N GLN A 157 -6.47 0.10 -10.12
CA GLN A 157 -5.75 -1.13 -10.43
C GLN A 157 -4.31 -1.07 -9.88
N VAL A 158 -3.82 -2.23 -9.46
CA VAL A 158 -2.41 -2.47 -9.13
C VAL A 158 -1.95 -3.71 -9.87
N GLN A 159 -0.74 -3.67 -10.41
CA GLN A 159 -0.09 -4.83 -11.02
C GLN A 159 1.34 -4.99 -10.49
N PHE A 160 1.81 -6.24 -10.38
CA PHE A 160 3.18 -6.59 -10.04
C PHE A 160 3.51 -8.00 -10.48
N LYS A 161 4.80 -8.34 -10.45
CA LYS A 161 5.27 -9.69 -10.71
C LYS A 161 5.29 -10.52 -9.43
N GLY A 162 4.76 -11.75 -9.48
CA GLY A 162 5.02 -12.75 -8.47
C GLY A 162 6.48 -13.25 -8.53
N ASP A 163 6.92 -13.95 -7.49
CA ASP A 163 8.28 -14.50 -7.42
C ASP A 163 8.59 -15.50 -8.56
N ASP A 164 7.54 -16.10 -9.14
CA ASP A 164 7.59 -16.99 -10.30
C ASP A 164 7.52 -16.24 -11.65
N GLY A 165 7.51 -14.91 -11.64
CA GLY A 165 7.39 -14.04 -12.81
C GLY A 165 5.98 -13.87 -13.35
N SER A 166 4.97 -14.46 -12.69
CA SER A 166 3.57 -14.30 -13.08
C SER A 166 3.08 -12.86 -12.94
N ASP A 167 2.22 -12.41 -13.85
CA ASP A 167 1.50 -11.14 -13.70
C ASP A 167 0.39 -11.28 -12.68
N ILE A 168 0.50 -10.54 -11.59
CA ILE A 168 -0.52 -10.43 -10.56
C ILE A 168 -1.14 -9.05 -10.68
N SER A 169 -2.46 -9.01 -10.93
CA SER A 169 -3.24 -7.79 -10.84
C SER A 169 -4.32 -7.91 -9.77
N TYR A 170 -4.65 -6.78 -9.14
CA TYR A 170 -5.92 -6.63 -8.45
C TYR A 170 -6.55 -5.28 -8.77
N GLU A 171 -7.86 -5.31 -8.89
CA GLU A 171 -8.69 -4.17 -9.29
C GLU A 171 -9.62 -3.79 -8.14
N LEU A 172 -9.99 -2.52 -8.08
CA LEU A 172 -11.00 -2.03 -7.14
C LEU A 172 -12.34 -2.75 -7.40
N ARG A 173 -12.82 -3.50 -6.40
CA ARG A 173 -14.10 -4.21 -6.43
C ARG A 173 -15.30 -3.36 -6.08
#